data_AF-A0AAV3RQV4-F1
#
_entry.id   AF-A0AAV3RQV4-F1
#
_cell.length_a   1.000
_cell.length_b   1.000
_cell.length_c   1.000
_cell.angle_alpha   90.00
_cell.angle_beta   90.00
_cell.angle_gamma   90.00
#
_symmetry.space_group_name_H-M   'P 1'
#
loop_
_entity.id
_entity.type
_entity.pdbx_description
1 polymer ?
#
loop_
_entity_poly.entity_id
_entity_poly.type
_entity_poly.pdbx_seq_one_letter_code
_entity_poly.pdbx_strand_id
1 'polypeptide(L)'
;MINCFSGFSKSYVLFSLTMIFVYTMGEYEEKAVSLALNRSKLQELTDKLKAARLTCPLFDTRRWVNNLERSYFKMWNIHCSGQSPQHFKVTENDAEFPYDR
;
A
#
# COMPACT_ATOMS: atom_id res chain seq x y z
N MET A 1 7.34 -11.86 -8.23
CA MET A 1 7.62 -10.40 -8.21
C MET A 1 6.32 -9.67 -7.93
N ILE A 2 6.08 -9.30 -6.67
CA ILE A 2 4.86 -8.60 -6.24
C ILE A 2 5.06 -7.11 -6.55
N ASN A 3 4.63 -6.66 -7.73
CA ASN A 3 4.73 -5.26 -8.16
C ASN A 3 3.35 -4.68 -8.52
N CYS A 4 2.35 -4.89 -7.66
CA CYS A 4 0.99 -4.36 -7.87
C CYS A 4 0.73 -2.99 -7.18
N PHE A 5 1.61 -2.53 -6.28
CA PHE A 5 1.38 -1.33 -5.46
C PHE A 5 2.01 -0.05 -6.03
N SER A 6 1.86 0.21 -7.33
CA SER A 6 2.39 1.42 -7.98
C SER A 6 1.38 2.58 -7.98
N GLY A 7 0.97 3.05 -6.80
CA GLY A 7 0.06 4.20 -6.67
C GLY A 7 0.06 4.91 -5.31
N PHE A 8 0.76 4.38 -4.31
CA PHE A 8 0.82 5.00 -2.99
C PHE A 8 1.83 6.14 -3.02
N SER A 9 1.41 7.34 -2.59
CA SER A 9 2.26 8.50 -2.38
C SER A 9 3.56 8.08 -1.68
N LYS A 10 4.64 7.98 -2.48
CA LYS A 10 5.87 7.25 -2.14
C LYS A 10 6.74 7.92 -1.09
N SER A 11 6.44 9.15 -0.69
CA SER A 11 7.46 9.98 -0.03
C SER A 11 7.56 9.72 1.48
N TYR A 12 6.45 9.56 2.21
CA TYR A 12 6.48 9.50 3.67
C TYR A 12 6.44 8.07 4.24
N VAL A 13 5.66 7.19 3.62
CA VAL A 13 5.49 5.80 4.08
C VAL A 13 6.75 4.98 3.84
N LEU A 14 7.42 5.21 2.70
CA LEU A 14 8.61 4.46 2.32
C LEU A 14 9.79 4.78 3.27
N PHE A 15 9.93 6.04 3.69
CA PHE A 15 10.96 6.43 4.66
C PHE A 15 10.73 5.83 6.06
N SER A 16 9.48 5.74 6.50
CA SER A 16 9.16 5.15 7.80
C SER A 16 9.26 3.61 7.80
N LEU A 17 9.13 2.97 6.63
CA LEU A 17 9.15 1.51 6.49
C LEU A 17 10.54 0.94 6.22
N THR A 18 11.44 1.70 5.57
CA THR A 18 12.83 1.27 5.32
C THR A 18 13.62 1.01 6.59
N MET A 19 13.31 1.68 7.71
CA MET A 19 13.96 1.43 9.00
C MET A 19 13.66 0.02 9.54
N ILE A 20 12.50 -0.57 9.23
CA ILE A 20 12.07 -1.89 9.71
C ILE A 20 12.35 -2.99 8.69
N PHE A 21 12.45 -2.64 7.40
CA PHE A 21 12.72 -3.61 6.36
C PHE A 21 14.10 -4.28 6.54
N VAL A 22 14.14 -5.59 6.34
CA VAL A 22 15.32 -6.46 6.41
C VAL A 22 15.21 -7.51 5.32
N TYR A 23 16.34 -7.94 4.75
CA TYR A 23 16.36 -8.86 3.62
C TYR A 23 16.68 -10.30 4.05
N THR A 24 17.22 -10.49 5.26
CA THR A 24 17.64 -11.79 5.78
C THR A 24 17.13 -12.04 7.20
N MET A 25 17.13 -13.30 7.61
CA MET A 25 16.71 -13.69 8.96
C MET A 25 17.69 -13.21 10.05
N GLY A 26 19.01 -13.21 9.77
CA GLY A 26 20.01 -12.71 10.71
C GLY A 26 19.85 -11.21 10.99
N GLU A 27 19.64 -10.41 9.93
CA GLU A 27 19.35 -8.98 10.07
C GLU A 27 18.05 -8.72 10.85
N TYR A 28 17.04 -9.58 10.66
CA TYR A 28 15.80 -9.49 11.41
C TYR A 28 16.03 -9.69 12.90
N GLU A 29 16.78 -10.74 13.29
CA GLU A 29 17.07 -11.06 14.68
C GLU A 29 17.88 -9.95 15.35
N GLU A 30 18.99 -9.52 14.73
CA GLU A 30 19.82 -8.43 15.26
C GLU A 30 19.01 -7.15 15.44
N LYS A 31 18.19 -6.80 14.44
CA LYS A 31 17.34 -5.60 14.51
C LYS A 31 16.28 -5.73 15.62
N ALA A 32 15.62 -6.88 15.74
CA ALA A 32 14.63 -7.14 16.79
C ALA A 32 15.25 -7.05 18.19
N VAL A 33 16.42 -7.66 18.40
CA VAL A 33 17.15 -7.61 19.67
C VAL A 33 17.61 -6.17 19.96
N SER A 34 18.16 -5.45 18.99
CA SER A 34 18.60 -4.06 19.17
C SER A 34 17.45 -3.11 19.57
N LEU A 35 16.25 -3.34 19.04
CA LEU A 35 15.04 -2.61 19.39
C LEU A 35 14.51 -3.01 20.76
N ALA A 36 14.55 -4.30 21.11
CA ALA A 36 14.13 -4.80 22.42
C ALA A 36 15.02 -4.26 23.56
N LEU A 37 16.32 -4.15 23.32
CA LEU A 37 17.30 -3.63 24.28
C LEU A 37 17.27 -2.09 24.41
N ASN A 38 16.70 -1.38 23.43
CA ASN A 38 16.66 0.08 23.42
C ASN A 38 15.22 0.63 23.37
N ARG A 39 14.63 0.79 24.56
CA ARG A 39 13.28 1.35 24.73
C ARG A 39 13.10 2.72 24.09
N SER A 40 14.11 3.59 24.14
CA SER A 40 14.02 4.93 23.55
C SER A 40 13.88 4.86 22.03
N LYS A 41 14.68 4.02 21.36
CA LYS A 41 14.58 3.80 19.90
C LYS A 41 13.25 3.17 19.52
N LEU A 42 12.75 2.22 20.33
CA LEU A 42 11.45 1.60 20.10
C LEU A 42 10.30 2.62 20.21
N GLN A 43 10.37 3.52 21.19
CA GLN A 43 9.38 4.58 21.38
C GLN A 43 9.38 5.56 20.21
N GLU A 44 10.57 6.03 19.80
CA GLU A 44 10.71 6.92 18.63
C GLU A 44 10.15 6.29 17.35
N LEU A 45 10.44 5.01 17.12
CA LEU A 45 9.90 4.25 15.99
C LEU A 45 8.38 4.14 16.07
N THR A 46 7.84 3.82 17.25
CA THR A 46 6.41 3.70 17.49
C THR A 46 5.69 5.02 17.21
N ASP A 47 6.26 6.14 17.64
CA ASP A 47 5.66 7.46 17.46
C ASP A 47 5.70 7.89 15.98
N LYS A 48 6.79 7.61 15.27
CA LYS A 48 6.86 7.78 13.81
C LYS A 48 5.79 6.96 13.09
N LEU A 49 5.61 5.69 13.45
CA LEU A 49 4.58 4.83 12.86
C LEU A 49 3.16 5.33 13.17
N LYS A 50 2.90 5.77 14.40
CA LYS A 50 1.59 6.32 14.79
C LYS A 50 1.26 7.57 13.98
N ALA A 51 2.22 8.47 13.81
CA ALA A 51 2.05 9.68 13.01
C ALA A 51 1.83 9.34 11.52
N ALA A 52 2.62 8.42 10.97
CA ALA A 52 2.52 8.00 9.58
C ALA A 52 1.22 7.23 9.29
N ARG A 53 0.67 6.47 10.26
CA ARG A 53 -0.54 5.66 10.06
C ARG A 53 -1.74 6.48 9.58
N LEU A 54 -1.91 7.70 10.08
CA LEU A 54 -3.06 8.55 9.75
C LEU A 54 -2.95 9.21 8.37
N THR A 55 -1.73 9.35 7.85
CA THR A 55 -1.46 10.02 6.56
C THR A 55 -1.07 9.04 5.47
N CYS A 56 -0.76 7.79 5.84
CA CYS A 56 -0.41 6.72 4.93
C CYS A 56 -1.64 6.28 4.14
N PRO A 57 -1.59 6.24 2.80
CA PRO A 57 -2.74 5.80 2.01
C PRO A 57 -3.08 4.32 2.25
N LEU A 58 -2.19 3.52 2.88
CA LEU A 58 -2.48 2.13 3.27
C LEU A 58 -3.71 2.01 4.17
N PHE A 59 -3.98 3.06 4.96
CA PHE A 59 -5.13 3.11 5.87
C PHE A 59 -6.27 3.99 5.32
N ASP A 60 -6.17 4.49 4.09
CA ASP A 60 -7.26 5.20 3.42
C ASP A 60 -8.25 4.20 2.84
N THR A 61 -9.15 3.71 3.71
CA THR A 61 -10.16 2.71 3.34
C THR A 61 -11.06 3.20 2.21
N ARG A 62 -11.43 4.49 2.20
CA ARG A 62 -12.32 5.04 1.18
C ARG A 62 -11.67 5.00 -0.19
N ARG A 63 -10.42 5.44 -0.30
CA ARG A 63 -9.64 5.36 -1.53
C ARG A 63 -9.43 3.93 -1.99
N TRP A 64 -9.20 3.00 -1.05
CA TRP A 64 -9.06 1.58 -1.35
C TRP A 64 -10.33 0.96 -1.93
N VAL A 65 -11.48 1.20 -1.30
CA VAL A 65 -12.79 0.72 -1.78
C VAL A 65 -13.08 1.26 -3.18
N ASN A 66 -12.91 2.57 -3.41
CA ASN A 66 -13.13 3.16 -4.73
C ASN A 66 -12.22 2.52 -5.80
N ASN A 67 -10.95 2.27 -5.48
CA ASN A 67 -10.02 1.62 -6.40
C ASN A 67 -10.39 0.14 -6.67
N LEU A 68 -10.95 -0.55 -5.67
CA LEU A 68 -11.46 -1.90 -5.83
C LEU A 68 -12.71 -1.93 -6.73
N GLU A 69 -13.66 -1.02 -6.52
CA GLU A 69 -14.85 -0.87 -7.37
C GLU A 69 -14.46 -0.61 -8.83
N ARG A 70 -13.51 0.30 -9.06
CA ARG A 70 -12.91 0.55 -10.38
C ARG A 70 -12.35 -0.72 -11.02
N SER A 71 -11.68 -1.56 -10.23
CA SER A 71 -11.12 -2.81 -10.72
C SER A 71 -12.20 -3.78 -11.19
N TYR A 72 -13.29 -3.93 -10.43
CA TYR A 72 -14.38 -4.83 -10.77
C TYR A 72 -15.12 -4.41 -12.02
N PHE A 73 -15.39 -3.11 -12.18
CA PHE A 73 -16.04 -2.61 -13.40
C PHE A 73 -15.16 -2.79 -14.63
N LYS A 74 -13.84 -2.58 -14.50
CA LYS A 74 -12.91 -2.82 -15.60
C LYS A 74 -12.86 -4.30 -15.99
N MET A 75 -12.86 -5.21 -15.01
CA MET A 75 -12.98 -6.65 -15.26
C MET A 75 -14.30 -7.00 -15.96
N TRP A 76 -15.40 -6.42 -15.50
CA TRP A 76 -16.73 -6.63 -16.07
C TRP A 76 -16.80 -6.15 -17.53
N ASN A 77 -16.29 -4.96 -17.83
CA ASN A 77 -16.25 -4.42 -19.19
C ASN A 77 -15.40 -5.26 -20.15
N ILE A 78 -14.26 -5.77 -19.69
CA ILE A 78 -13.42 -6.71 -20.46
C ILE A 78 -14.23 -7.97 -20.79
N HIS A 79 -14.94 -8.52 -19.80
CA HIS A 79 -15.78 -9.70 -19.97
C HIS A 79 -16.95 -9.45 -20.94
N CYS A 80 -17.71 -8.37 -20.77
CA CYS A 80 -18.83 -8.00 -21.64
C CYS A 80 -18.39 -7.69 -23.08
N SER A 81 -17.16 -7.23 -23.28
CA SER A 81 -16.58 -7.00 -24.61
C SER A 81 -16.12 -8.29 -25.30
N GLY A 82 -16.31 -9.46 -24.69
CA GLY A 82 -15.88 -10.75 -25.22
C GLY A 82 -14.36 -10.97 -25.19
N GLN A 83 -13.62 -10.14 -24.47
CA GLN A 83 -12.16 -10.26 -24.35
C GLN A 83 -11.79 -11.29 -23.28
N SER A 84 -10.64 -11.93 -23.47
CA SER A 84 -10.07 -12.81 -22.45
C SER A 84 -9.51 -12.01 -21.26
N PRO A 85 -9.39 -12.63 -20.07
CA PRO A 85 -8.76 -11.98 -18.92
C PRO A 85 -7.35 -11.50 -19.25
N GLN A 86 -7.08 -10.23 -19.00
CA GLN A 86 -5.80 -9.57 -19.29
C GLN A 86 -5.30 -8.76 -18.10
N HIS A 87 -3.99 -8.56 -18.04
CA HIS A 87 -3.39 -7.71 -17.01
C HIS A 87 -3.77 -6.25 -17.25
N PHE A 88 -4.27 -5.59 -16.21
CA PHE A 88 -4.55 -4.17 -16.24
C PHE A 88 -4.16 -3.50 -14.92
N LYS A 89 -3.95 -2.18 -14.99
CA LYS A 89 -3.74 -1.33 -13.83
C LYS A 89 -4.97 -0.42 -13.65
N VAL A 90 -5.35 -0.21 -12.39
CA VAL A 90 -6.35 0.77 -11.99
C VAL A 90 -5.68 2.12 -11.82
N THR A 91 -6.21 3.13 -12.50
CA THR A 91 -5.82 4.54 -12.39
C THR A 91 -6.94 5.29 -11.67
N GLU A 92 -6.58 6.32 -10.90
CA GLU A 92 -7.54 7.20 -10.22
C GLU A 92 -8.03 8.28 -11.18
N ASN A 93 -8.68 7.85 -12.25
CA ASN A 93 -9.29 8.73 -13.24
C ASN A 93 -10.79 8.45 -13.31
N ASP A 94 -11.59 9.39 -12.78
CA ASP A 94 -13.05 9.25 -12.74
C ASP A 94 -13.68 9.37 -14.14
N ALA A 95 -12.94 9.83 -15.17
CA ALA A 95 -13.44 9.90 -16.53
C ALA A 95 -13.59 8.52 -17.20
N GLU A 96 -12.86 7.51 -16.73
CA GLU A 96 -12.96 6.11 -17.23
C GLU A 96 -14.06 5.31 -16.52
N PHE A 97 -14.69 5.91 -15.50
CA PHE A 97 -15.69 5.27 -14.66
C PHE A 97 -16.88 6.22 -14.45
N PRO A 98 -17.87 6.24 -15.36
CA PRO A 98 -19.10 6.97 -15.11
C PRO A 98 -19.78 6.32 -13.91
N TYR A 99 -19.67 6.93 -12.74
CA TYR A 99 -20.59 6.65 -11.65
C TYR A 99 -21.96 7.14 -12.11
N ASP A 100 -22.90 6.23 -12.33
CA ASP A 100 -24.31 6.57 -12.20
C ASP A 100 -24.51 6.97 -10.72
N ARG A 101 -24.50 8.27 -10.45
CA ARG A 101 -24.88 8.85 -9.17
C ARG A 101 -26.26 9.44 -9.26
#